data_AF-M5FKM3-F1
#
_entry.id   AF-M5FKM3-F1
#
_cell.length_a   1.000
_cell.length_b   1.000
_cell.length_c   1.000
_cell.angle_alpha   90.00
_cell.angle_beta   90.00
_cell.angle_gamma   90.00
#
_symmetry.space_group_name_H-M   'P 1'
#
loop_
_entity.id
_entity.type
_entity.pdbx_description
1 polymer ?
#
loop_
_entity_poly.entity_id
_entity_poly.type
_entity_poly.pdbx_seq_one_letter_code
_entity_poly.pdbx_strand_id
1 'polypeptide(L)'
;MKNHEKRLLYAKGYYLANQDRLKLAAKEWKEADPLRSTASNAETYQRRKQAHLQKSREYKNRRRAVDPSFKLAAYLRSRLYKAVKGQGSAVADLGCTLLTLRIIITSLFQPGMTWQNYGEWHLDHKRPLASFDLTDRDQFLQACHYTNYQPLWAPDNLRKGAKPL
;
A
#
# COMPACT_ATOMS: atom_id res chain seq x y z
N MET A 1 43.46 -9.86 14.79
CA MET A 1 42.36 -8.86 14.86
C MET A 1 42.02 -8.38 13.47
N LYS A 2 40.76 -8.52 13.06
CA LYS A 2 40.27 -8.04 11.76
C LYS A 2 40.31 -6.51 11.75
N ASN A 3 40.61 -5.88 10.62
CA ASN A 3 40.77 -4.40 10.49
C ASN A 3 39.57 -3.63 11.09
N HIS A 4 38.36 -4.17 10.94
CA HIS A 4 37.12 -3.65 11.53
C HIS A 4 37.17 -3.52 13.07
N GLU A 5 37.67 -4.53 13.78
CA GLU A 5 37.73 -4.55 15.25
C GLU A 5 38.71 -3.49 15.78
N LYS A 6 39.85 -3.31 15.09
CA LYS A 6 40.83 -2.26 15.44
C LYS A 6 40.24 -0.87 15.31
N ARG A 7 39.45 -0.61 14.25
CA ARG A 7 38.77 0.68 14.05
C ARG A 7 37.71 0.93 15.11
N LEU A 8 36.95 -0.09 15.51
CA LEU A 8 35.96 0.02 16.59
C LEU A 8 36.61 0.31 17.95
N LEU A 9 37.71 -0.38 18.28
CA LEU A 9 38.46 -0.14 19.52
C LEU A 9 39.06 1.27 19.56
N TYR A 10 39.66 1.72 18.46
CA TYR A 10 40.17 3.08 18.34
C TYR A 10 39.07 4.14 18.51
N ALA A 11 37.93 3.97 17.82
CA ALA A 11 36.80 4.89 17.93
C ALA A 11 36.25 4.94 19.36
N LYS A 12 36.16 3.78 20.03
CA LYS A 12 35.73 3.69 21.43
C LYS A 12 36.71 4.39 22.37
N GLY A 13 38.01 4.16 22.22
CA GLY A 13 39.04 4.81 23.03
C GLY A 13 39.04 6.33 22.86
N TYR A 14 38.95 6.80 21.62
CA TYR A 14 38.82 8.22 21.32
C TYR A 14 37.58 8.85 21.96
N TYR A 15 36.41 8.19 21.85
CA TYR A 15 35.16 8.67 22.45
C TYR A 15 35.28 8.80 23.97
N LEU A 16 35.79 7.77 24.65
CA LEU A 16 35.94 7.78 26.11
C LEU A 16 36.91 8.88 26.58
N ALA A 17 38.06 9.01 25.90
CA ALA A 17 39.06 10.02 26.23
C ALA A 17 38.61 11.47 25.98
N ASN A 18 37.55 11.67 25.19
CA ASN A 18 37.06 12.99 24.79
C ASN A 18 35.60 13.23 25.22
N GLN A 19 35.03 12.35 26.05
CA GLN A 19 33.58 12.28 26.20
C GLN A 19 32.99 13.58 26.75
N ASP A 20 33.65 14.23 27.69
CA ASP A 20 33.17 15.47 28.32
C ASP A 20 33.30 16.67 27.38
N ARG A 21 34.42 16.77 26.64
CA ARG A 21 34.61 17.78 25.59
C ARG A 21 33.56 17.65 24.48
N LEU A 22 33.28 16.42 24.06
CA LEU A 22 32.27 16.14 23.03
C LEU A 22 30.86 16.49 23.53
N LYS A 23 30.53 16.19 24.78
CA LYS A 23 29.25 16.56 25.41
C LYS A 23 29.11 18.08 25.54
N LEU A 24 30.16 18.78 25.97
CA LEU A 24 30.16 20.23 26.11
C LEU A 24 29.99 20.92 24.74
N ALA A 25 30.77 20.54 23.74
CA ALA A 25 30.64 21.07 22.38
C ALA A 25 29.25 20.81 21.78
N ALA A 26 28.66 19.63 22.04
CA ALA A 26 27.29 19.32 21.60
C ALA A 26 26.23 20.18 22.30
N LYS A 27 26.44 20.50 23.59
CA LYS A 27 25.58 21.42 24.36
C LYS A 27 25.68 22.84 23.80
N GLU A 28 26.88 23.36 23.65
CA GLU A 28 27.14 24.71 23.09
C GLU A 28 26.56 24.85 21.68
N TRP A 29 26.74 23.84 20.84
CA TRP A 29 26.17 23.82 19.49
C TRP A 29 24.62 23.87 19.50
N LYS A 30 23.98 23.18 20.46
CA LYS A 30 22.52 23.18 20.61
C LYS A 30 22.00 24.50 21.19
N GLU A 31 22.75 25.13 22.10
CA GLU A 31 22.39 26.41 22.73
C GLU A 31 22.62 27.60 21.80
N ALA A 32 23.63 27.54 20.92
CA ALA A 32 23.93 28.59 19.94
C ALA A 32 22.82 28.77 18.90
N ASP A 33 22.10 27.70 18.53
CA ASP A 33 20.95 27.79 17.62
C ASP A 33 19.97 26.60 17.81
N PRO A 34 19.09 26.66 18.82
CA PRO A 34 18.14 25.59 19.12
C PRO A 34 17.18 25.31 17.95
N LEU A 35 16.81 26.37 17.23
CA LEU A 35 15.86 26.29 16.11
C LEU A 35 16.48 25.57 14.90
N ARG A 36 17.76 25.80 14.59
CA ARG A 36 18.47 25.14 13.49
C ARG A 36 18.58 23.64 13.66
N SER A 37 18.81 23.14 14.88
CA SER A 37 18.82 21.69 15.13
C SER A 37 17.45 21.06 14.87
N THR A 38 16.37 21.70 15.34
CA THR A 38 15.00 21.20 15.14
C THR A 38 14.51 21.35 13.69
N ALA A 39 14.78 22.48 13.04
CA ALA A 39 14.34 22.77 11.68
C ALA A 39 15.10 21.92 10.66
N SER A 40 16.42 21.77 10.80
CA SER A 40 17.23 20.90 9.94
C SER A 40 16.80 19.43 10.06
N ASN A 41 16.50 18.97 11.27
CA ASN A 41 15.98 17.62 11.50
C ASN A 41 14.58 17.43 10.91
N ALA A 42 13.68 18.41 11.06
CA ALA A 42 12.34 18.37 10.49
C ALA A 42 12.38 18.39 8.95
N GLU A 43 13.15 19.31 8.34
CA GLU A 43 13.27 19.41 6.88
C GLU A 43 13.92 18.15 6.29
N THR A 44 15.01 17.67 6.89
CA THR A 44 15.66 16.42 6.45
C THR A 44 14.72 15.23 6.59
N TYR A 45 13.96 15.16 7.69
CA TYR A 45 12.93 14.14 7.88
C TYR A 45 11.84 14.23 6.81
N GLN A 46 11.29 15.42 6.55
CA GLN A 46 10.27 15.61 5.52
C GLN A 46 10.81 15.24 4.14
N ARG A 47 12.03 15.65 3.79
CA ARG A 47 12.67 15.31 2.51
C ARG A 47 12.85 13.81 2.35
N ARG A 48 13.36 13.12 3.38
CA ARG A 48 13.50 11.65 3.40
C ARG A 48 12.15 10.95 3.29
N LYS A 49 11.14 11.45 4.01
CA LYS A 49 9.76 10.96 3.93
C LYS A 49 9.20 11.11 2.52
N GLN A 50 9.35 12.28 1.88
CA GLN A 50 8.87 12.51 0.51
C GLN A 50 9.59 11.61 -0.49
N ALA A 51 10.92 11.50 -0.41
CA ALA A 51 11.70 10.61 -1.28
C ALA A 51 11.27 9.15 -1.14
N HIS A 52 11.01 8.69 0.10
CA HIS A 52 10.49 7.34 0.33
C HIS A 52 9.08 7.18 -0.25
N LEU A 53 8.17 8.12 -0.01
CA LEU A 53 6.81 8.08 -0.57
C LEU A 53 6.83 8.06 -2.10
N GLN A 54 7.68 8.88 -2.72
CA GLN A 54 7.87 8.91 -4.17
C GLN A 54 8.34 7.55 -4.69
N LYS A 55 9.44 7.02 -4.14
CA LYS A 55 9.97 5.70 -4.53
C LYS A 55 8.93 4.58 -4.36
N SER A 56 8.14 4.63 -3.29
CA SER A 56 7.04 3.68 -3.04
C SER A 56 5.94 3.80 -4.09
N ARG A 57 5.55 5.03 -4.46
CA ARG A 57 4.55 5.29 -5.52
C ARG A 57 5.04 4.77 -6.88
N GLU A 58 6.27 5.11 -7.26
CA GLU A 58 6.89 4.66 -8.51
C GLU A 58 6.93 3.13 -8.61
N TYR A 59 7.40 2.45 -7.55
CA TYR A 59 7.41 0.99 -7.49
C TYR A 59 6.00 0.40 -7.67
N LYS A 60 5.01 0.92 -6.94
CA LYS A 60 3.62 0.43 -7.03
C LYS A 60 3.00 0.71 -8.40
N ASN A 61 3.33 1.83 -9.04
CA ASN A 61 2.83 2.18 -10.37
C ASN A 61 3.45 1.26 -11.43
N ARG A 62 4.77 1.08 -11.39
CA ARG A 62 5.48 0.13 -12.28
C ARG A 62 4.94 -1.28 -12.15
N ARG A 63 4.80 -1.78 -10.91
CA ARG A 63 4.23 -3.12 -10.64
C ARG A 63 2.81 -3.25 -11.17
N ARG A 64 1.95 -2.25 -10.96
CA ARG A 64 0.57 -2.25 -11.49
C ARG A 64 0.50 -2.27 -13.03
N ALA A 65 1.50 -1.71 -13.71
CA ALA A 65 1.54 -1.70 -15.17
C ALA A 65 1.92 -3.07 -15.77
N VAL A 66 2.79 -3.82 -15.10
CA VAL A 66 3.34 -5.08 -15.63
C VAL A 66 2.70 -6.35 -15.06
N ASP A 67 2.06 -6.25 -13.89
CA ASP A 67 1.52 -7.39 -13.14
C ASP A 67 0.01 -7.19 -12.90
N PRO A 68 -0.85 -7.74 -13.78
CA PRO A 68 -2.31 -7.65 -13.64
C PRO A 68 -2.83 -8.21 -12.33
N SER A 69 -2.20 -9.25 -11.78
CA SER A 69 -2.59 -9.85 -10.49
C SER A 69 -2.31 -8.90 -9.34
N PHE A 70 -1.17 -8.19 -9.36
CA PHE A 70 -0.87 -7.12 -8.40
C PHE A 70 -1.86 -5.96 -8.53
N LYS A 71 -2.20 -5.56 -9.76
CA LYS A 71 -3.21 -4.50 -10.03
C LYS A 71 -4.59 -4.89 -9.47
N LEU A 72 -5.03 -6.11 -9.75
CA LEU A 72 -6.29 -6.68 -9.27
C LEU A 72 -6.34 -6.73 -7.74
N ALA A 73 -5.30 -7.28 -7.11
CA ALA A 73 -5.23 -7.38 -5.65
C ALA A 73 -5.16 -6.02 -4.96
N ALA A 74 -4.50 -5.02 -5.56
CA ALA A 74 -4.49 -3.65 -5.05
C ALA A 74 -5.87 -2.99 -5.15
N TYR A 75 -6.58 -3.25 -6.25
CA TYR A 75 -7.94 -2.73 -6.47
C TYR A 75 -8.94 -3.32 -5.47
N LEU A 76 -8.95 -4.65 -5.32
CA LEU A 76 -9.79 -5.37 -4.35
C LEU A 76 -9.61 -4.81 -2.93
N ARG A 77 -8.35 -4.70 -2.47
CA ARG A 77 -8.05 -4.12 -1.15
C ARG A 77 -8.52 -2.68 -1.01
N SER A 78 -8.34 -1.85 -2.03
CA SER A 78 -8.77 -0.45 -2.01
C SER A 78 -10.29 -0.32 -1.92
N ARG A 79 -11.04 -1.10 -2.70
CA ARG A 79 -12.52 -1.11 -2.68
C ARG A 79 -13.03 -1.61 -1.33
N LEU A 80 -12.48 -2.71 -0.83
CA LEU A 80 -12.91 -3.28 0.44
C LEU A 80 -12.57 -2.37 1.62
N TYR A 81 -11.34 -1.82 1.68
CA TYR A 81 -10.92 -0.94 2.78
C TYR A 81 -11.86 0.26 2.97
N LYS A 82 -12.41 0.81 1.87
CA LYS A 82 -13.42 1.88 1.95
C LYS A 82 -14.73 1.44 2.59
N ALA A 83 -15.11 0.17 2.45
CA ALA A 83 -16.35 -0.39 2.99
C ALA A 83 -16.22 -0.87 4.44
N VAL A 84 -15.09 -1.49 4.82
CA VAL A 84 -14.93 -2.17 6.12
C VAL A 84 -13.77 -1.66 6.98
N LYS A 85 -13.11 -0.57 6.56
CA LYS A 85 -12.03 0.12 7.32
C LYS A 85 -10.92 -0.79 7.87
N GLY A 86 -10.64 -1.91 7.20
CA GLY A 86 -9.55 -2.83 7.55
C GLY A 86 -9.97 -4.14 8.23
N GLN A 87 -11.27 -4.44 8.32
CA GLN A 87 -11.75 -5.76 8.75
C GLN A 87 -11.75 -6.76 7.57
N GLY A 88 -11.31 -8.00 7.80
CA GLY A 88 -11.23 -9.05 6.78
C GLY A 88 -10.17 -8.82 5.70
N SER A 89 -10.13 -9.70 4.69
CA SER A 89 -9.11 -9.72 3.65
C SER A 89 -9.71 -9.85 2.25
N ALA A 90 -9.60 -8.79 1.45
CA ALA A 90 -10.09 -8.77 0.06
C ALA A 90 -9.46 -9.81 -0.87
N VAL A 91 -8.40 -10.50 -0.44
CA VAL A 91 -7.71 -11.53 -1.22
C VAL A 91 -7.85 -12.91 -0.59
N ALA A 92 -7.72 -13.02 0.73
CA ALA A 92 -7.85 -14.32 1.40
C ALA A 92 -9.31 -14.79 1.46
N ASP A 93 -10.26 -13.85 1.48
CA ASP A 93 -11.70 -14.14 1.58
C ASP A 93 -12.39 -14.26 0.22
N LEU A 94 -11.63 -14.36 -0.88
CA LEU A 94 -12.17 -14.51 -2.24
C LEU A 94 -12.87 -15.85 -2.46
N GLY A 95 -12.59 -16.88 -1.66
CA GLY A 95 -13.01 -18.26 -1.93
C GLY A 95 -12.26 -18.92 -3.10
N CYS A 96 -11.28 -18.24 -3.70
CA CYS A 96 -10.39 -18.81 -4.71
C CYS A 96 -9.03 -18.08 -4.74
N THR A 97 -8.08 -18.59 -5.53
CA THR A 97 -6.79 -17.90 -5.72
C THR A 97 -6.94 -16.69 -6.65
N LEU A 98 -6.02 -15.72 -6.57
CA LEU A 98 -5.99 -14.59 -7.52
C LEU A 98 -5.85 -15.05 -8.98
N LEU A 99 -5.13 -16.15 -9.22
CA LEU A 99 -4.99 -16.71 -10.56
C LEU A 99 -6.34 -17.27 -11.06
N THR A 100 -7.05 -18.00 -10.20
CA THR A 100 -8.39 -18.53 -10.48
C THR A 100 -9.38 -17.40 -10.75
N LEU A 101 -9.40 -16.36 -9.89
CA LEU A 101 -10.23 -15.17 -10.11
C LEU A 101 -9.93 -14.53 -11.46
N ARG A 102 -8.64 -14.40 -11.83
CA ARG A 102 -8.25 -13.82 -13.12
C ARG A 102 -8.81 -14.62 -14.30
N ILE A 103 -8.74 -15.94 -14.25
CA ILE A 103 -9.29 -16.83 -15.28
C ILE A 103 -10.81 -16.66 -15.37
N ILE A 104 -11.52 -16.71 -14.24
CA ILE A 104 -12.97 -16.53 -14.19
C ILE A 104 -13.38 -15.17 -14.76
N ILE A 105 -12.74 -14.09 -14.34
CA ILE A 105 -13.06 -12.74 -14.83
C ILE A 105 -12.79 -12.60 -16.33
N THR A 106 -11.71 -13.21 -16.83
CA THR A 106 -11.41 -13.22 -18.27
C THR A 106 -12.51 -13.95 -19.05
N SER A 107 -13.06 -15.03 -18.50
CA SER A 107 -14.17 -15.78 -19.12
C SER A 107 -15.49 -14.99 -19.17
N LEU A 108 -15.61 -13.95 -18.35
CA LEU A 108 -16.78 -13.07 -18.27
C LEU A 108 -16.62 -11.79 -19.11
N PHE A 109 -15.49 -11.63 -19.83
CA PHE A 109 -15.24 -10.43 -20.62
C PHE A 109 -16.25 -10.26 -21.76
N GLN A 110 -16.70 -9.01 -21.91
CA GLN A 110 -17.48 -8.58 -23.06
C GLN A 110 -16.54 -8.26 -24.25
N PRO A 111 -17.06 -8.19 -25.48
CA PRO A 111 -16.26 -7.82 -26.65
C PRO A 111 -15.44 -6.55 -26.40
N GLY A 112 -14.13 -6.62 -26.64
CA GLY A 112 -13.19 -5.51 -26.44
C GLY A 112 -12.57 -5.40 -25.04
N MET A 113 -13.04 -6.15 -24.04
CA MET A 113 -12.41 -6.17 -22.72
C MET A 113 -11.12 -6.99 -22.74
N THR A 114 -10.06 -6.44 -22.18
CA THR A 114 -8.75 -7.10 -22.02
C THR A 114 -8.11 -6.68 -20.69
N TRP A 115 -7.12 -7.41 -20.21
CA TRP A 115 -6.38 -6.95 -19.01
C TRP A 115 -5.56 -5.67 -19.29
N GLN A 116 -5.19 -5.45 -20.55
CA GLN A 116 -4.42 -4.30 -21.02
C GLN A 116 -5.21 -3.00 -20.87
N ASN A 117 -6.51 -3.01 -21.20
CA ASN A 117 -7.40 -1.86 -21.03
C ASN A 117 -8.14 -1.82 -19.69
N TYR A 118 -7.66 -2.53 -18.67
CA TYR A 118 -8.19 -2.40 -17.30
C TYR A 118 -8.11 -0.95 -16.83
N GLY A 119 -9.25 -0.37 -16.48
CA GLY A 119 -9.43 1.07 -16.26
C GLY A 119 -10.51 1.65 -17.18
N GLU A 120 -10.61 1.13 -18.41
CA GLU A 120 -11.78 1.34 -19.27
C GLU A 120 -12.95 0.47 -18.79
N TRP A 121 -12.66 -0.73 -18.28
CA TRP A 121 -13.57 -1.55 -17.49
C TRP A 121 -13.06 -1.70 -16.05
N HIS A 122 -13.98 -2.01 -15.14
CA HIS A 122 -13.76 -2.18 -13.72
C HIS A 122 -14.22 -3.57 -13.27
N LEU A 123 -13.54 -4.12 -12.28
CA LEU A 123 -14.08 -5.21 -11.49
C LEU A 123 -15.15 -4.65 -10.54
N ASP A 124 -16.37 -5.15 -10.63
CA ASP A 124 -17.48 -4.71 -9.77
C ASP A 124 -18.15 -5.88 -9.06
N HIS A 125 -18.89 -5.59 -8.00
CA HIS A 125 -19.70 -6.59 -7.30
C HIS A 125 -21.08 -6.68 -7.95
N LYS A 126 -21.51 -7.89 -8.35
CA LYS A 126 -22.85 -8.18 -8.87
C LYS A 126 -23.90 -7.68 -7.88
N ARG A 127 -23.87 -8.22 -6.66
CA ARG A 127 -24.58 -7.69 -5.51
C ARG A 127 -23.71 -6.62 -4.82
N PRO A 128 -24.16 -5.35 -4.75
CA PRO A 128 -23.37 -4.26 -4.19
C PRO A 128 -23.01 -4.47 -2.72
N LEU A 129 -21.80 -4.05 -2.33
CA LEU A 129 -21.34 -4.10 -0.93
C LEU A 129 -22.31 -3.46 0.06
N ALA A 130 -22.98 -2.36 -0.35
CA ALA A 130 -23.94 -1.63 0.49
C ALA A 130 -25.22 -2.43 0.81
N SER A 131 -25.46 -3.56 0.14
CA SER A 131 -26.61 -4.43 0.40
C SER A 131 -26.32 -5.57 1.39
N PHE A 132 -25.07 -5.68 1.86
CA PHE A 132 -24.66 -6.66 2.88
C PHE A 132 -24.48 -5.95 4.22
N ASP A 133 -24.78 -6.66 5.31
CA ASP A 133 -24.19 -6.31 6.60
C ASP A 133 -22.75 -6.83 6.62
N LEU A 134 -21.78 -5.92 6.47
CA LEU A 134 -20.37 -6.27 6.42
C LEU A 134 -19.74 -6.47 7.81
N THR A 135 -20.51 -6.24 8.88
CA THR A 135 -20.09 -6.58 10.25
C THR A 135 -20.36 -8.04 10.58
N ASP A 136 -21.31 -8.66 9.87
CA ASP A 136 -21.54 -10.09 9.89
C ASP A 136 -20.51 -10.83 9.02
N ARG A 137 -19.88 -11.87 9.58
CA ARG A 137 -18.78 -12.56 8.91
C ARG A 137 -19.24 -13.34 7.69
N ASP A 138 -20.40 -13.97 7.74
CA ASP A 138 -20.90 -14.81 6.65
C ASP A 138 -21.35 -13.93 5.46
N GLN A 139 -22.06 -12.84 5.73
CA GLN A 139 -22.39 -11.85 4.71
C GLN A 139 -21.15 -11.17 4.13
N PHE A 140 -20.16 -10.85 4.95
CA PHE A 140 -18.88 -10.34 4.47
C PHE A 140 -18.19 -11.33 3.52
N LEU A 141 -18.16 -12.62 3.87
CA LEU A 141 -17.56 -13.67 3.04
C LEU A 141 -18.31 -13.80 1.72
N GLN A 142 -19.64 -13.77 1.74
CA GLN A 142 -20.46 -13.75 0.52
C GLN A 142 -20.19 -12.52 -0.35
N ALA A 143 -20.05 -11.35 0.27
CA ALA A 143 -19.75 -10.12 -0.43
C ALA A 143 -18.39 -10.19 -1.15
N CYS A 144 -17.39 -10.81 -0.52
CA CYS A 144 -16.03 -10.95 -1.03
C CYS A 144 -15.84 -12.18 -1.94
N HIS A 145 -16.77 -13.13 -1.96
CA HIS A 145 -16.62 -14.37 -2.72
C HIS A 145 -16.53 -14.12 -4.23
N TYR A 146 -15.69 -14.90 -4.93
CA TYR A 146 -15.38 -14.69 -6.35
C TYR A 146 -16.62 -14.68 -7.26
N THR A 147 -17.67 -15.41 -6.88
CA THR A 147 -18.92 -15.49 -7.63
C THR A 147 -19.70 -14.18 -7.64
N ASN A 148 -19.46 -13.30 -6.65
CA ASN A 148 -20.06 -11.98 -6.56
C ASN A 148 -19.32 -10.92 -7.41
N TYR A 149 -18.23 -11.27 -8.11
CA TYR A 149 -17.54 -10.31 -9.00
C TYR A 149 -17.95 -10.46 -10.46
N GLN A 150 -17.86 -9.35 -11.20
CA GLN A 150 -18.01 -9.29 -12.65
C GLN A 150 -17.17 -8.16 -13.26
N PRO A 151 -16.75 -8.28 -14.52
CA PRO A 151 -16.24 -7.15 -15.28
C PRO A 151 -17.41 -6.28 -15.79
N LEU A 152 -17.27 -4.96 -15.68
CA LEU A 152 -18.20 -3.99 -16.26
C LEU A 152 -17.43 -2.84 -16.88
N TRP A 153 -17.85 -2.35 -18.04
CA TRP A 153 -17.31 -1.10 -18.58
C TRP A 153 -17.51 0.04 -17.57
N ALA A 154 -16.54 0.94 -17.46
CA ALA A 154 -16.56 2.02 -16.48
C ALA A 154 -17.84 2.87 -16.55
N PRO A 155 -18.36 3.25 -17.73
CA PRO A 155 -19.64 3.96 -17.85
C PRO A 155 -20.83 3.16 -17.28
N ASP A 156 -20.87 1.85 -17.51
CA ASP A 156 -21.96 0.98 -17.04
C ASP A 156 -21.87 0.76 -15.53
N ASN A 157 -20.67 0.58 -14.99
CA ASN A 157 -20.43 0.52 -13.56
C ASN A 157 -20.84 1.83 -12.86
N LEU A 158 -20.56 3.00 -13.46
CA LEU A 158 -21.00 4.29 -12.94
C LEU A 158 -22.53 4.42 -12.97
N ARG A 159 -23.17 3.98 -14.05
CA ARG A 159 -24.64 4.00 -14.18
C ARG A 159 -25.34 3.05 -13.20
N LYS A 160 -24.74 1.88 -12.94
CA LYS A 160 -25.24 0.88 -11.98
C LYS A 160 -25.29 1.44 -10.54
N GLY A 161 -24.22 2.12 -10.12
CA GLY A 161 -24.11 2.61 -8.75
C GLY A 161 -24.27 1.49 -7.71
N ALA A 162 -25.10 1.73 -6.70
CA ALA A 162 -25.39 0.75 -5.64
C ALA A 162 -26.61 -0.15 -5.93
N LYS A 163 -27.05 -0.25 -7.19
CA LYS A 163 -28.17 -1.13 -7.57
C LYS A 163 -27.64 -2.55 -7.85
N PRO A 164 -28.33 -3.60 -7.41
CA PRO A 164 -28.06 -4.95 -7.91
C PRO A 164 -28.39 -4.99 -9.42
N LEU A 165 -27.59 -5.74 -10.17
CA LEU A 165 -27.93 -6.15 -11.52
C LEU A 165 -28.70 -7.47 -11.47
#